data_AF-A0A932MIQ5-F1
#
_entry.id   AF-A0A932MIQ5-F1
#
_cell.length_a   1.000
_cell.length_b   1.000
_cell.length_c   1.000
_cell.angle_alpha   90.00
_cell.angle_beta   90.00
_cell.angle_gamma   90.00
#
_symmetry.space_group_name_H-M   'P 1'
#
loop_
_entity.id
_entity.type
_entity.pdbx_description
1 polymer ?
#
loop_
_entity_poly.entity_id
_entity_poly.type
_entity_poly.pdbx_seq_one_letter_code
_entity_poly.pdbx_strand_id
1 'polypeptide(L)'
;METLILTFLVSITLGLTQSNAQPQEVETSTILVRVTSDDSNSEAVVECAYIVDDEKRTMQVIEKTTPFEIRVNANIYYALFRQKSESGFMSASLYTIKEEGQISHVSGSGKAFVLGYRHLQEEGVAKDGRKEKKRNGHMPTSFISVF
;
A
#
# COMPACT_ATOMS: atom_id res chain seq x y z
N MET A 1 -21.26 53.35 44.17
CA MET A 1 -19.86 53.75 44.43
C MET A 1 -19.01 52.52 44.30
N GLU A 2 -18.14 52.56 43.31
CA GLU A 2 -17.16 51.53 42.97
C GLU A 2 -16.04 51.50 44.02
N THR A 3 -15.41 50.35 44.22
CA THR A 3 -13.99 50.32 44.59
C THR A 3 -13.37 49.02 44.10
N LEU A 4 -12.57 49.17 43.03
CA LEU A 4 -11.63 48.18 42.52
C LEU A 4 -10.55 47.91 43.57
N ILE A 5 -10.14 46.65 43.71
CA ILE A 5 -8.78 46.31 44.11
C ILE A 5 -8.19 45.37 43.05
N LEU A 6 -7.18 45.91 42.36
CA LEU A 6 -6.24 45.24 41.47
C LEU A 6 -5.54 44.08 42.19
N THR A 7 -5.32 42.97 41.50
CA THR A 7 -4.17 42.10 41.80
C THR A 7 -3.49 41.72 40.48
N PHE A 8 -2.25 42.20 40.32
CA PHE A 8 -1.39 41.97 39.16
C PHE A 8 -0.50 40.74 39.39
N LEU A 9 -0.60 39.79 38.46
CA LEU A 9 0.42 38.93 37.84
C LEU A 9 1.67 38.48 38.63
N VAL A 10 1.88 37.16 38.63
CA VAL A 10 3.18 36.55 38.30
C VAL A 10 2.97 35.36 37.34
N SER A 11 3.60 35.45 36.17
CA SER A 11 3.69 34.45 35.11
C SER A 11 4.75 33.40 35.39
N ILE A 12 4.49 32.11 35.10
CA ILE A 12 5.48 31.07 34.73
C ILE A 12 4.74 30.08 33.79
N THR A 13 4.66 30.37 32.48
CA THR A 13 5.55 29.91 31.39
C THR A 13 5.20 28.56 30.77
N LEU A 14 5.11 28.61 29.43
CA LEU A 14 5.55 27.62 28.47
C LEU A 14 4.86 26.26 28.45
N GLY A 15 3.95 26.12 27.48
CA GLY A 15 4.30 25.30 26.32
C GLY A 15 4.41 23.80 26.59
N LEU A 16 3.30 23.17 26.95
CA LEU A 16 3.00 21.89 26.33
C LEU A 16 2.18 22.22 25.10
N THR A 17 2.90 22.46 24.01
CA THR A 17 2.39 22.17 22.67
C THR A 17 1.52 20.93 22.79
N GLN A 18 0.22 21.05 22.54
CA GLN A 18 -0.55 19.91 22.11
C GLN A 18 0.32 19.23 21.06
N SER A 19 0.77 18.02 21.35
CA SER A 19 1.21 17.12 20.30
C SER A 19 -0.05 16.96 19.46
N ASN A 20 -0.21 17.85 18.47
CA ASN A 20 -0.88 17.51 17.24
C ASN A 20 -0.04 16.35 16.71
N ALA A 21 -0.34 15.14 17.20
CA ALA A 21 -0.21 13.95 16.41
C ALA A 21 -1.16 14.22 15.22
N GLN A 22 -0.66 14.96 14.24
CA GLN A 22 -1.22 14.91 12.90
C GLN A 22 -1.29 13.41 12.59
N PRO A 23 -2.46 12.90 12.19
CA PRO A 23 -2.54 11.57 11.63
C PRO A 23 -1.41 11.48 10.60
N GLN A 24 -0.43 10.60 10.81
CA GLN A 24 0.53 10.31 9.76
C GLN A 24 -0.31 9.78 8.61
N GLU A 25 -0.41 10.57 7.54
CA GLU A 25 -1.02 10.11 6.31
C GLU A 25 -0.19 8.90 5.87
N VAL A 26 -0.79 7.72 6.00
CA VAL A 26 -0.20 6.48 5.52
C VAL A 26 -0.12 6.61 4.00
N GLU A 27 1.09 6.76 3.47
CA GLU A 27 1.32 6.90 2.03
C GLU A 27 0.85 5.62 1.30
N THR A 28 -0.37 5.64 0.77
CA THR A 28 -0.91 4.52 -0.03
C THR A 28 -0.42 4.61 -1.47
N SER A 29 -0.06 3.47 -2.07
CA SER A 29 0.23 3.39 -3.50
C SER A 29 -1.01 2.94 -4.26
N THR A 30 -1.23 3.48 -5.46
CA THR A 30 -2.22 2.90 -6.38
C THR A 30 -1.61 1.70 -7.07
N ILE A 31 -2.24 0.54 -6.90
CA ILE A 31 -1.85 -0.72 -7.51
C ILE A 31 -2.86 -1.04 -8.61
N LEU A 32 -2.35 -1.17 -9.84
CA LEU A 32 -3.09 -1.60 -11.01
C LEU A 32 -2.64 -3.01 -11.38
N VAL A 33 -3.57 -3.96 -11.37
CA VAL A 33 -3.33 -5.33 -11.81
C VAL A 33 -4.07 -5.55 -13.11
N ARG A 34 -3.34 -5.92 -14.17
CA ARG A 34 -3.90 -6.33 -15.45
C ARG A 34 -3.81 -7.84 -15.56
N VAL A 35 -4.91 -8.48 -15.91
CA VAL A 35 -4.99 -9.93 -16.11
C VAL A 35 -5.40 -10.21 -17.54
N THR A 36 -4.64 -11.07 -18.21
CA THR A 36 -4.84 -11.49 -19.61
C THR A 36 -4.70 -13.01 -19.73
N SER A 37 -5.18 -13.59 -20.81
CA SER A 37 -4.97 -15.00 -21.16
C SER A 37 -4.73 -15.10 -22.65
N ASP A 38 -4.14 -16.20 -23.10
CA ASP A 38 -4.04 -16.54 -24.53
C ASP A 38 -5.44 -16.70 -25.16
N ASP A 39 -6.44 -17.09 -24.37
CA ASP A 39 -7.86 -17.09 -24.74
C ASP A 39 -8.57 -15.91 -24.07
N SER A 40 -9.00 -14.93 -24.86
CA SER A 40 -9.75 -13.75 -24.41
C SER A 40 -11.18 -14.07 -23.95
N ASN A 41 -11.57 -15.35 -23.89
CA ASN A 41 -12.80 -15.80 -23.26
C ASN A 41 -12.54 -16.71 -22.05
N SER A 42 -11.28 -16.85 -21.65
CA SER A 42 -10.93 -17.65 -20.47
C SER A 42 -11.49 -17.02 -19.20
N GLU A 43 -12.08 -17.86 -18.37
CA GLU A 43 -12.49 -17.45 -17.02
C GLU A 43 -11.30 -17.51 -16.07
N ALA A 44 -11.17 -16.48 -15.23
CA ALA A 44 -10.18 -16.42 -14.18
C ALA A 44 -10.83 -16.11 -12.83
N VAL A 45 -10.28 -16.72 -11.79
CA VAL A 45 -10.56 -16.41 -10.39
C VAL A 45 -9.33 -15.72 -9.82
N VAL A 46 -9.55 -14.55 -9.24
CA VAL A 46 -8.53 -13.82 -8.50
C VAL A 46 -9.00 -13.68 -7.06
N GLU A 47 -8.31 -14.36 -6.16
CA GLU A 47 -8.47 -14.17 -4.72
C GLU A 47 -7.41 -13.19 -4.26
N CYS A 48 -7.82 -11.92 -4.09
CA CYS A 48 -6.92 -10.87 -3.67
C CYS A 48 -7.20 -10.45 -2.24
N ALA A 49 -6.15 -10.06 -1.54
CA ALA A 49 -6.30 -9.30 -0.33
C ALA A 49 -5.27 -8.18 -0.26
N TYR A 50 -5.71 -7.09 0.33
CA TYR A 50 -4.97 -5.85 0.36
C TYR A 50 -5.15 -5.14 1.69
N ILE A 51 -4.13 -4.38 2.05
CA ILE A 51 -4.00 -3.69 3.33
C ILE A 51 -3.70 -2.23 3.02
N VAL A 52 -4.58 -1.34 3.46
CA VAL A 52 -4.49 0.12 3.19
C VAL A 52 -3.73 0.83 4.31
N ASP A 53 -4.00 0.43 5.54
CA ASP A 53 -3.33 0.78 6.78
C ASP A 53 -3.12 -0.51 7.60
N ASP A 54 -2.25 -0.50 8.62
CA ASP A 54 -1.92 -1.71 9.39
C ASP A 54 -3.13 -2.33 10.14
N GLU A 55 -4.30 -1.70 10.10
CA GLU A 55 -5.50 -2.12 10.81
C GLU A 55 -6.57 -2.73 9.89
N LYS A 56 -6.61 -2.34 8.60
CA LYS A 56 -7.68 -2.74 7.68
C LYS A 56 -7.20 -3.69 6.58
N ARG A 57 -7.35 -4.99 6.86
CA ARG A 57 -7.25 -6.06 5.85
C ARG A 57 -8.59 -6.25 5.14
N THR A 58 -8.59 -6.11 3.82
CA THR A 58 -9.75 -6.47 2.98
C THR A 58 -9.41 -7.67 2.12
N MET A 59 -10.37 -8.60 1.97
CA MET A 59 -10.27 -9.76 1.10
C MET A 59 -11.40 -9.74 0.08
N GLN A 60 -11.08 -9.97 -1.18
CA GLN A 60 -12.03 -9.97 -2.27
C GLN A 60 -11.76 -11.15 -3.21
N VAL A 61 -12.84 -11.79 -3.65
CA VAL A 61 -12.79 -12.79 -4.73
C VAL A 61 -13.41 -12.15 -5.96
N ILE A 62 -12.67 -12.19 -7.07
CA ILE A 62 -13.07 -11.62 -8.35
C ILE A 62 -13.08 -12.75 -9.37
N GLU A 63 -14.26 -13.03 -9.91
CA GLU A 63 -14.42 -13.96 -11.01
C GLU A 63 -14.80 -13.18 -12.26
N LYS A 64 -13.92 -13.19 -13.27
CA LYS A 64 -14.12 -12.44 -14.51
C LYS A 64 -13.48 -13.15 -15.70
N THR A 65 -14.03 -12.90 -16.88
CA THR A 65 -13.45 -13.29 -18.16
C THR A 65 -12.30 -12.34 -18.51
N THR A 66 -11.15 -12.88 -18.93
CA THR A 66 -9.99 -12.09 -19.35
C THR A 66 -10.21 -11.43 -20.72
N PRO A 67 -9.69 -10.23 -21.01
CA PRO A 67 -8.84 -9.42 -20.16
C PRO A 67 -9.64 -8.53 -19.20
N PHE A 68 -9.08 -8.25 -18.03
CA PHE A 68 -9.64 -7.27 -17.09
C PHE A 68 -8.56 -6.60 -16.25
N GLU A 69 -8.95 -5.51 -15.59
CA GLU A 69 -8.09 -4.75 -14.69
C GLU A 69 -8.71 -4.63 -13.29
N ILE A 70 -7.85 -4.63 -12.28
CA ILE A 70 -8.18 -4.39 -10.87
C ILE A 70 -7.37 -3.18 -10.43
N ARG A 71 -8.02 -2.19 -9.82
CA ARG A 71 -7.37 -1.02 -9.26
C ARG A 71 -7.67 -0.92 -7.77
N VAL A 72 -6.63 -0.84 -6.94
CA VAL A 72 -6.74 -0.71 -5.49
C VAL A 72 -5.73 0.30 -4.98
N ASN A 73 -6.07 1.02 -3.91
CA ASN A 73 -5.11 1.82 -3.14
C ASN A 73 -4.71 1.02 -1.92
N ALA A 74 -3.44 0.64 -1.81
CA ALA A 74 -2.96 -0.21 -0.73
C ALA A 74 -1.44 -0.11 -0.52
N ASN A 75 -0.99 -0.42 0.69
CA ASN A 75 0.43 -0.58 1.03
C ASN A 75 0.91 -2.00 0.76
N ILE A 76 0.01 -2.98 0.95
CA ILE A 76 0.28 -4.38 0.70
C ILE A 76 -0.82 -4.92 -0.19
N TYR A 77 -0.43 -5.64 -1.23
CA TYR A 77 -1.34 -6.38 -2.09
C TYR A 77 -0.78 -7.77 -2.31
N TYR A 78 -1.63 -8.77 -2.21
CA TYR A 78 -1.33 -10.12 -2.66
C TYR A 78 -2.55 -10.70 -3.34
N ALA A 79 -2.32 -11.47 -4.38
CA ALA A 79 -3.39 -12.16 -5.07
C ALA A 79 -2.94 -13.53 -5.57
N LEU A 80 -3.83 -14.52 -5.38
CA LEU A 80 -3.76 -15.81 -6.01
C LEU A 80 -4.61 -15.75 -7.28
N PHE A 81 -3.94 -15.95 -8.41
CA PHE A 81 -4.57 -16.00 -9.72
C PHE A 81 -4.74 -17.47 -10.10
N ARG A 82 -5.97 -17.86 -10.48
CA ARG A 82 -6.29 -19.20 -10.98
C ARG A 82 -7.11 -19.12 -12.26
N GLN A 83 -6.70 -19.86 -13.27
CA GLN A 83 -7.48 -20.03 -14.50
C GLN A 83 -8.55 -21.11 -14.27
N LYS A 84 -9.79 -20.83 -14.65
CA LYS A 84 -10.90 -21.82 -14.61
C LYS A 84 -10.96 -22.66 -15.89
N SER A 85 -10.56 -22.09 -17.02
CA SER A 85 -10.56 -22.79 -18.31
C SER A 85 -9.47 -23.87 -18.37
N GLU A 86 -9.76 -24.98 -19.07
CA GLU A 86 -8.83 -26.12 -19.17
C GLU A 86 -7.63 -25.87 -20.10
N SER A 87 -7.77 -24.92 -21.04
CA SER A 87 -6.77 -24.58 -22.06
C SER A 87 -6.18 -23.18 -21.91
N GLY A 88 -4.92 -23.03 -22.33
CA GLY A 88 -4.19 -21.77 -22.33
C GLY A 88 -3.44 -21.49 -21.02
N PHE A 89 -2.80 -20.32 -20.98
CA PHE A 89 -2.20 -19.76 -19.77
C PHE A 89 -2.78 -18.38 -19.50
N MET A 90 -2.96 -18.06 -18.22
CA MET A 90 -3.21 -16.71 -17.77
C MET A 90 -1.89 -16.01 -17.46
N SER A 91 -1.84 -14.71 -17.71
CA SER A 91 -0.77 -13.81 -17.28
C SER A 91 -1.37 -12.67 -16.46
N ALA A 92 -0.65 -12.21 -15.44
CA ALA A 92 -1.01 -10.99 -14.73
C ALA A 92 0.22 -10.10 -14.53
N SER A 93 -0.01 -8.80 -14.61
CA SER A 93 0.99 -7.75 -14.38
C SER A 93 0.48 -6.79 -13.32
N LEU A 94 1.29 -6.57 -12.29
CA LEU A 94 1.08 -5.61 -11.23
C LEU A 94 1.93 -4.38 -11.49
N TYR A 95 1.30 -3.21 -11.56
CA TYR A 95 1.91 -1.90 -11.68
C TYR A 95 1.60 -1.09 -10.43
N THR A 96 2.62 -0.50 -9.81
CA THR A 96 2.40 0.46 -8.72
C THR A 96 2.67 1.86 -9.22
N ILE A 97 1.71 2.77 -9.05
CA ILE A 97 1.83 4.17 -9.41
C ILE A 97 2.01 4.95 -8.10
N LYS A 98 3.21 5.50 -7.89
CA LYS A 98 3.47 6.51 -6.86
C LYS A 98 3.21 7.91 -7.40
N GLU A 99 2.92 8.87 -6.53
CA GLU A 99 2.76 10.30 -6.90
C GLU A 99 4.02 10.86 -7.59
N GLU A 100 5.21 10.33 -7.28
CA GLU A 100 6.48 10.71 -7.91
C GLU A 100 6.73 10.04 -9.28
N GLY A 101 5.77 9.29 -9.83
CA GLY A 101 5.90 8.66 -11.15
C GLY A 101 6.77 7.40 -11.20
N GLN A 102 7.26 6.90 -10.06
CA GLN A 102 7.93 5.60 -10.00
C GLN A 102 6.92 4.47 -10.25
N ILE A 103 7.18 3.68 -11.30
CA ILE A 103 6.43 2.49 -11.64
C ILE A 103 7.24 1.26 -11.26
N SER A 104 6.74 0.46 -10.32
CA SER A 104 7.26 -0.90 -10.10
C SER A 104 6.37 -1.88 -10.83
N HIS A 105 7.00 -2.85 -11.50
CA HIS A 105 6.31 -3.83 -12.32
C HIS A 105 6.72 -5.25 -11.91
N VAL A 106 5.73 -6.10 -11.65
CA VAL A 106 5.92 -7.55 -11.49
C VAL A 106 4.87 -8.29 -12.28
N SER A 107 5.29 -9.33 -13.00
CA SER A 107 4.42 -10.12 -13.85
C SER A 107 4.64 -11.61 -13.64
N GLY A 108 3.56 -12.39 -13.62
CA GLY A 108 3.61 -13.85 -13.57
C GLY A 108 2.62 -14.45 -14.57
N SER A 109 2.86 -15.70 -14.93
CA SER A 109 1.96 -16.45 -15.82
C SER A 109 1.91 -17.92 -15.41
N GLY A 110 0.82 -18.59 -15.75
CA GLY A 110 0.57 -19.99 -15.41
C GLY A 110 -0.92 -20.30 -15.27
N LYS A 111 -1.22 -21.55 -14.90
CA LYS A 111 -2.59 -21.97 -14.53
C LYS A 111 -2.98 -21.48 -13.13
N ALA A 112 -2.00 -21.43 -12.23
CA ALA A 112 -2.13 -20.84 -10.91
C ALA A 112 -0.81 -20.20 -10.48
N PHE A 113 -0.86 -18.99 -9.92
CA PHE A 113 0.34 -18.30 -9.41
C PHE A 113 -0.04 -17.18 -8.43
N VAL A 114 0.94 -16.74 -7.64
CA VAL A 114 0.76 -15.63 -6.68
C VAL A 114 1.64 -14.45 -7.07
N LEU A 115 1.05 -13.25 -7.08
CA LEU A 115 1.78 -11.99 -7.15
C LEU A 115 1.57 -11.18 -5.88
N GLY A 116 2.63 -10.54 -5.41
CA GLY A 116 2.61 -9.69 -4.23
C GLY A 116 3.40 -8.41 -4.40
N TYR A 117 2.91 -7.36 -3.76
CA TYR A 117 3.58 -6.08 -3.57
C TYR A 117 3.51 -5.69 -2.09
N ARG A 118 4.63 -5.21 -1.56
CA ARG A 118 4.68 -4.56 -0.24
C ARG A 118 5.48 -3.27 -0.34
N HIS A 119 4.85 -2.18 0.06
CA HIS A 119 5.53 -0.94 0.37
C HIS A 119 6.21 -1.09 1.74
N LEU A 120 7.53 -0.87 1.79
CA LEU A 120 8.29 -0.81 3.03
C LEU A 120 8.47 0.66 3.39
N GLN A 121 7.80 1.13 4.46
CA GLN A 121 8.19 2.38 5.10
C GLN A 121 9.41 2.09 6.00
N GLU A 122 10.48 2.87 5.87
CA GLU A 122 11.60 2.80 6.82
C GLU A 122 11.11 3.31 8.18
N GLU A 123 11.00 2.43 9.17
CA GLU A 123 11.06 2.85 10.57
C GLU A 123 12.47 3.37 10.84
N GLY A 124 12.63 4.68 10.93
CA GLY A 124 13.86 5.30 11.41
C GLY A 124 14.08 4.92 12.88
N VAL A 125 14.78 3.81 13.14
CA VAL A 125 15.27 3.49 14.49
C VAL A 125 16.42 4.44 14.80
N ALA A 126 16.09 5.60 15.37
CA ALA A 126 17.08 6.47 16.00
C ALA A 126 17.58 5.79 17.28
N LYS A 127 18.57 4.90 17.16
CA LYS A 127 19.47 4.60 18.28
C LYS A 127 20.63 5.59 18.20
N ASP A 128 20.70 6.43 19.23
CA ASP A 128 21.67 7.50 19.46
C ASP A 128 21.47 8.77 18.64
N GLY A 129 21.37 9.90 19.34
CA GLY A 129 21.09 11.25 18.85
C GLY A 129 22.16 11.87 17.94
N ARG A 130 22.60 11.16 16.91
CA ARG A 130 23.25 11.74 15.74
C ARG A 130 22.27 11.70 14.58
N LYS A 131 21.98 12.89 14.03
CA LYS A 131 21.23 13.04 12.78
C LYS A 131 21.94 12.26 11.68
N GLU A 132 21.50 11.04 11.41
CA GLU A 132 21.93 10.33 10.22
C GLU A 132 21.25 10.98 9.00
N LYS A 133 22.10 11.32 8.04
CA LYS A 133 21.72 11.94 6.79
C LYS A 133 20.85 10.95 6.03
N LYS A 134 19.56 11.25 5.90
CA LYS A 134 18.56 10.49 5.12
C LYS A 134 19.20 9.99 3.82
N ARG A 135 19.36 8.68 3.68
CA ARG A 135 19.66 8.05 2.40
C ARG A 135 18.31 7.72 1.77
N ASN A 136 17.86 8.61 0.90
CA ASN A 136 16.72 8.34 0.04
C ASN A 136 17.05 7.13 -0.85
N GLY A 137 16.25 6.07 -0.74
CA GLY A 137 16.20 5.02 -1.75
C GLY A 137 16.04 3.63 -1.17
N HIS A 138 14.85 3.28 -0.71
CA HIS A 138 14.44 1.88 -0.61
C HIS A 138 13.34 1.56 -1.63
N MET A 139 13.64 0.57 -2.47
CA MET A 139 12.75 0.07 -3.51
C MET A 139 11.63 -0.80 -2.89
N PRO A 140 10.40 -0.72 -3.41
CA PRO A 140 9.36 -1.67 -3.03
C PRO A 140 9.81 -3.10 -3.31
N THR A 141 9.46 -4.02 -2.41
CA THR A 141 9.77 -5.44 -2.58
C THR A 141 8.56 -6.12 -3.20
N SER A 142 8.81 -6.80 -4.31
CA SER A 142 7.79 -7.54 -5.04
C SER A 142 8.29 -8.96 -5.29
N PHE A 143 7.41 -9.96 -5.27
CA PHE A 143 7.77 -11.36 -5.42
C PHE A 143 6.72 -12.15 -6.20
N ILE A 144 7.13 -13.30 -6.73
CA ILE A 144 6.30 -14.26 -7.46
C ILE A 144 6.52 -15.63 -6.86
N SER A 145 5.44 -16.36 -6.61
CA SER A 145 5.52 -17.80 -6.30
C SER A 145 4.65 -18.55 -7.31
N VAL A 146 5.24 -19.59 -7.92
CA VAL A 146 4.57 -20.47 -8.89
C VAL A 146 4.41 -21.84 -8.22
N PHE A 147 3.21 -22.42 -8.28
CA PHE A 147 2.86 -23.71 -7.68
C PHE A 147 2.40 -24.69 -8.75
#